data_AF-A0ABC8UYT1-F1
#
_entry.id   AF-A0ABC8UYT1-F1
#
_cell.length_a   1.000
_cell.length_b   1.000
_cell.length_c   1.000
_cell.angle_alpha   90.00
_cell.angle_beta   90.00
_cell.angle_gamma   90.00
#
_symmetry.space_group_name_H-M   'P 1'
#
loop_
_entity.id
_entity.type
_entity.pdbx_description
1 polymer ?
#
loop_
_entity_poly.entity_id
_entity_poly.type
_entity_poly.pdbx_seq_one_letter_code
_entity_poly.pdbx_strand_id
1 'polypeptide(L)'
;MALEFIEVPYWLTYDFPPEVREKLNHQWGSDWKGQAQKWFLLKFTGKDEEIDLLGDGTEKPEFGEWKWMSPEQVVDLAVDFKRPVYKEVLTVLSPHLE
;
A
#
# COMPACT_ATOMS: atom_id res chain seq x y z
N MET A 1 -8.70 0.49 -24.41
CA MET A 1 -8.17 1.52 -23.50
C MET A 1 -6.98 0.90 -22.80
N ALA A 2 -5.77 1.35 -23.12
CA ALA A 2 -4.60 1.00 -22.32
C ALA A 2 -4.59 1.93 -21.11
N LEU A 3 -4.77 1.39 -19.90
CA LEU A 3 -4.41 2.12 -18.69
C LEU A 3 -2.89 2.22 -18.69
N GLU A 4 -2.35 3.42 -18.89
CA GLU A 4 -0.92 3.66 -18.65
C GLU A 4 -0.71 3.67 -17.14
N PHE A 5 -0.20 2.57 -16.61
CA PHE A 5 0.30 2.50 -15.24
C PHE A 5 1.82 2.44 -15.28
N ILE A 6 2.46 3.02 -14.28
CA ILE A 6 3.91 2.98 -14.12
C ILE A 6 4.20 2.08 -12.93
N GLU A 7 5.11 1.12 -13.09
CA GLU A 7 5.46 0.18 -12.03
C GLU A 7 6.85 0.42 -11.47
N VAL A 8 7.05 0.08 -10.20
CA VAL A 8 8.41 -0.12 -9.66
C VAL A 8 9.00 -1.35 -10.35
N PRO A 9 10.17 -1.26 -11.02
CA PRO A 9 10.64 -2.31 -11.91
C PRO A 9 11.08 -3.59 -11.17
N TYR A 10 11.26 -3.53 -9.86
CA TYR A 10 11.67 -4.64 -9.00
C TYR A 10 10.68 -4.87 -7.85
N TRP A 11 10.80 -6.05 -7.24
CA TRP A 11 10.06 -6.38 -6.03
C TRP A 11 10.67 -5.66 -4.82
N LEU A 12 9.80 -5.07 -4.00
CA LEU A 12 10.17 -4.48 -2.71
C LEU A 12 9.74 -5.40 -1.59
N THR A 13 10.57 -5.52 -0.56
CA THR A 13 10.28 -6.39 0.57
C THR A 13 10.43 -5.65 1.89
N TYR A 14 9.68 -6.10 2.88
CA TYR A 14 9.93 -5.76 4.28
C TYR A 14 9.65 -6.99 5.14
N ASP A 15 10.35 -7.05 6.28
CA ASP A 15 10.07 -8.03 7.32
C ASP A 15 9.08 -7.44 8.33
N PHE A 16 8.20 -8.29 8.85
CA PHE A 16 7.34 -7.94 9.96
C PHE A 16 8.17 -7.83 11.25
N PRO A 17 7.94 -6.80 12.08
CA PRO A 17 8.48 -6.74 13.43
C PRO A 17 8.06 -7.96 14.27
N PRO A 18 8.84 -8.37 15.28
CA PRO A 18 8.52 -9.55 16.12
C PRO A 18 7.09 -9.54 16.67
N GLU A 19 6.62 -8.39 17.15
CA GLU A 19 5.27 -8.22 17.71
C GLU A 19 4.16 -8.39 16.67
N VAL A 20 4.41 -7.97 15.42
CA VAL A 20 3.49 -8.17 14.31
C VAL A 20 3.49 -9.62 13.88
N ARG A 21 4.67 -10.25 13.80
CA ARG A 21 4.82 -11.67 13.46
C ARG A 21 4.09 -12.55 14.46
N GLU A 22 4.27 -12.31 15.76
CA GLU A 22 3.59 -13.07 16.82
C GLU A 22 2.06 -13.01 16.64
N LYS A 23 1.52 -11.80 16.48
CA LYS A 23 0.09 -11.59 16.26
C LYS A 23 -0.42 -12.32 15.01
N LEU A 24 0.29 -12.22 13.89
CA LEU A 24 -0.10 -12.87 12.63
C LEU A 24 0.01 -14.40 12.72
N ASN A 25 1.03 -14.91 13.41
CA ASN A 25 1.20 -16.34 13.65
C ASN A 25 0.02 -16.90 14.46
N HIS A 26 -0.47 -16.16 15.45
CA HIS A 26 -1.69 -16.53 16.19
C HIS A 26 -2.95 -16.52 15.31
N GLN A 27 -3.06 -15.56 14.38
CA GLN A 27 -4.25 -15.41 13.55
C GLN A 27 -4.28 -16.39 12.36
N TRP A 28 -3.12 -16.71 11.78
CA TRP A 28 -2.99 -17.46 10.53
C TRP A 28 -2.29 -18.82 10.68
N GLY A 29 -1.80 -19.15 11.88
CA GLY A 29 -1.18 -20.46 12.18
C GLY A 29 0.11 -20.75 11.41
N SER A 30 0.79 -19.72 10.88
CA SER A 30 1.94 -19.87 9.98
C SER A 30 2.95 -18.73 10.18
N ASP A 31 4.24 -19.07 10.20
CA ASP A 31 5.35 -18.12 10.46
C ASP A 31 5.71 -17.27 9.23
N TRP A 32 4.82 -16.35 8.87
CA TRP A 32 5.09 -15.38 7.81
C TRP A 32 6.10 -14.33 8.29
N LYS A 33 7.18 -14.18 7.54
CA LYS A 33 8.30 -13.29 7.90
C LYS A 33 8.10 -11.84 7.47
N GLY A 34 7.32 -11.62 6.42
CA GLY A 34 7.20 -10.34 5.76
C GLY A 34 6.37 -10.40 4.50
N GLN A 35 6.50 -9.39 3.66
CA GLN A 35 5.83 -9.35 2.36
C GLN A 35 6.83 -8.97 1.26
N ALA A 36 6.64 -9.58 0.08
CA ALA A 36 7.20 -9.10 -1.17
C ALA A 36 6.10 -8.47 -1.99
N GLN A 37 6.34 -7.25 -2.48
CA GLN A 37 5.33 -6.40 -3.09
C GLN A 37 5.82 -5.83 -4.42
N LYS A 38 4.90 -5.72 -5.37
CA LYS A 38 5.06 -4.98 -6.62
C LYS A 38 4.16 -3.77 -6.55
N TRP A 39 4.70 -2.60 -6.88
CA TRP A 39 4.01 -1.31 -6.73
C TRP A 39 3.72 -0.66 -8.07
N PHE A 40 2.57 0.00 -8.15
CA PHE A 40 2.05 0.63 -9.35
C PHE A 40 1.56 2.05 -9.02
N LEU A 41 1.82 3.00 -9.91
CA LEU A 41 1.23 4.33 -9.91
C LEU A 41 0.03 4.34 -10.85
N LEU A 42 -1.11 4.81 -10.34
CA LEU A 42 -2.34 4.97 -11.10
C LEU A 42 -2.81 6.42 -11.00
N LYS A 43 -3.29 6.97 -12.13
CA LYS A 43 -3.97 8.27 -12.18
C LYS A 43 -5.47 8.03 -12.04
N PHE A 44 -6.06 8.52 -10.95
CA PHE A 44 -7.50 8.47 -10.78
C PHE A 44 -8.15 9.55 -11.65
N THR A 45 -9.02 9.14 -12.57
CA THR A 45 -9.72 10.03 -13.52
C THR A 45 -11.23 10.07 -13.31
N GLY A 46 -11.72 9.42 -12.26
CA GLY A 46 -13.13 9.42 -11.86
C GLY A 46 -13.45 10.57 -10.92
N LYS A 47 -14.60 10.47 -10.25
CA LYS A 47 -14.99 11.37 -9.17
C LYS A 47 -14.77 10.73 -7.80
N ASP A 48 -14.53 11.55 -6.80
CA ASP A 48 -14.28 11.08 -5.42
C ASP A 48 -15.41 10.19 -4.87
N GLU A 49 -16.66 10.41 -5.30
CA GLU A 49 -17.82 9.58 -4.88
C GLU A 49 -17.79 8.15 -5.45
N GLU A 50 -16.92 7.87 -6.42
CA GLU A 50 -16.71 6.51 -6.95
C GLU A 50 -15.77 5.68 -6.05
N ILE A 51 -15.11 6.29 -5.06
CA ILE A 51 -14.26 5.58 -4.10
C ILE A 51 -15.13 4.96 -3.00
N ASP A 52 -15.45 3.68 -3.16
CA ASP A 52 -16.20 2.89 -2.20
C ASP A 52 -15.27 1.97 -1.38
N LEU A 53 -15.20 2.22 -0.06
CA LEU A 53 -14.40 1.42 0.87
C LEU A 53 -15.15 0.19 1.42
N LEU A 54 -16.48 0.15 1.27
CA LEU A 54 -17.32 -0.93 1.81
C LEU A 54 -17.41 -2.13 0.86
N GLY A 55 -17.18 -1.90 -0.43
CA GLY A 55 -17.27 -2.94 -1.44
C GLY A 55 -18.68 -3.53 -1.55
N ASP A 56 -18.78 -4.81 -1.88
CA ASP A 56 -20.08 -5.50 -2.01
C ASP A 56 -20.68 -5.97 -0.68
N GLY A 57 -20.01 -5.69 0.43
CA GLY A 57 -20.43 -6.08 1.79
C GLY A 57 -20.25 -7.56 2.12
N THR A 58 -19.61 -8.37 1.26
CA THR A 58 -19.38 -9.80 1.52
C THR A 58 -18.18 -10.06 2.44
N GLU A 59 -17.21 -9.14 2.43
CA GLU A 59 -16.00 -9.20 3.25
C GLU A 59 -15.90 -8.03 4.21
N LYS A 60 -15.06 -8.17 5.23
CA LYS A 60 -14.78 -7.08 6.16
C LYS A 60 -13.97 -5.99 5.43
N PRO A 61 -14.40 -4.71 5.47
CA PRO A 61 -13.65 -3.61 4.87
C PRO A 61 -12.21 -3.52 5.41
N GLU A 62 -11.25 -3.34 4.51
CA GLU A 62 -9.84 -3.11 4.87
C GLU A 62 -9.63 -1.68 5.41
N PHE A 63 -10.29 -0.70 4.79
CA PHE A 63 -10.17 0.72 5.11
C PHE A 63 -11.46 1.27 5.70
N GLY A 64 -11.34 2.16 6.69
CA GLY A 64 -12.48 2.87 7.27
C GLY A 64 -12.68 4.29 6.72
N GLU A 65 -11.59 4.94 6.31
CA GLU A 65 -11.59 6.32 5.81
C GLU A 65 -10.51 6.48 4.74
N TRP A 66 -10.70 7.45 3.85
CA TRP A 66 -9.70 7.82 2.84
C TRP A 66 -9.64 9.35 2.71
N LYS A 67 -8.50 9.86 2.23
CA LYS A 67 -8.31 11.25 1.84
C LYS A 67 -7.14 11.37 0.87
N TRP A 68 -7.18 12.36 -0.01
CA TRP A 68 -6.02 12.74 -0.82
C TRP A 68 -4.91 13.32 0.07
N MET A 69 -3.67 12.89 -0.16
CA MET A 69 -2.49 13.33 0.61
C MET A 69 -1.29 13.48 -0.31
N SER A 70 -0.35 14.35 0.09
CA SER A 70 0.96 14.38 -0.56
C SER A 70 1.75 13.09 -0.30
N PRO A 71 2.63 12.68 -1.22
CA PRO A 71 3.47 11.50 -1.04
C PRO A 71 4.26 11.48 0.28
N GLU A 72 4.80 12.63 0.68
CA GLU A 72 5.58 12.78 1.90
C GLU A 72 4.72 12.48 3.15
N GLN A 73 3.49 13.00 3.17
CA GLN A 73 2.55 12.73 4.26
C GLN A 73 2.17 11.25 4.34
N VAL A 74 2.08 10.54 3.21
CA VAL A 74 1.81 9.09 3.19
C VAL A 74 2.94 8.31 3.84
N VAL A 75 4.20 8.70 3.60
CA VAL A 75 5.36 8.09 4.26
C VAL A 75 5.35 8.37 5.77
N ASP A 76 5.02 9.60 6.17
CA ASP A 76 5.03 9.99 7.58
C ASP A 76 3.96 9.26 8.41
N LEU A 77 2.78 9.02 7.83
CA LEU A 77 1.69 8.27 8.48
C LEU A 77 1.86 6.76 8.44
N ALA A 78 2.73 6.24 7.57
CA ALA A 78 2.94 4.80 7.49
C ALA A 78 3.56 4.25 8.78
N VAL A 79 3.18 3.02 9.13
CA VAL A 79 3.82 2.25 10.21
C VAL A 79 5.31 2.07 9.92
N ASP A 80 6.14 2.10 10.97
CA ASP A 80 7.58 2.29 10.85
C ASP A 80 8.25 1.29 9.90
N PHE A 81 7.89 0.01 9.97
CA PHE A 81 8.49 -1.04 9.15
C PHE A 81 8.11 -0.95 7.65
N LYS A 82 7.07 -0.21 7.28
CA LYS A 82 6.69 0.03 5.87
C LYS A 82 7.33 1.30 5.28
N ARG A 83 7.76 2.25 6.11
CA ARG A 83 8.31 3.54 5.65
C ARG A 83 9.47 3.39 4.66
N PRO A 84 10.45 2.48 4.84
CA PRO A 84 11.54 2.32 3.87
C PRO A 84 11.03 1.92 2.48
N VAL A 85 10.07 0.99 2.42
CA VAL A 85 9.45 0.57 1.16
C VAL A 85 8.72 1.74 0.50
N TYR A 86 7.96 2.53 1.26
CA TYR A 86 7.24 3.68 0.68
C TYR A 86 8.20 4.75 0.16
N LYS A 87 9.29 5.03 0.86
CA LYS A 87 10.34 5.95 0.37
C LYS A 87 10.96 5.48 -0.94
N GLU A 88 11.20 4.17 -1.06
CA GLU A 88 11.75 3.58 -2.28
C GLU A 88 10.75 3.65 -3.44
N VAL A 89 9.48 3.37 -3.18
CA VAL A 89 8.38 3.56 -4.16
C VAL A 89 8.37 5.00 -4.68
N LEU A 90 8.45 5.98 -3.79
CA LEU A 90 8.46 7.40 -4.19
C LEU A 90 9.73 7.80 -4.93
N THR A 91 10.89 7.23 -4.58
CA THR A 91 12.13 7.48 -5.32
C THR A 91 11.98 7.11 -6.81
N VAL A 92 11.26 6.02 -7.09
CA VAL A 92 11.02 5.55 -8.46
C VAL A 92 9.86 6.29 -9.14
N LEU A 93 8.77 6.54 -8.42
CA LEU A 93 7.51 7.00 -9.02
C LEU A 93 7.30 8.52 -8.96
N SER A 94 7.98 9.25 -8.05
CA SER A 94 7.84 10.71 -7.94
C SER A 94 8.14 11.50 -9.22
N PRO A 95 9.09 11.10 -10.09
CA PRO A 95 9.29 11.77 -11.39
C PRO A 95 8.08 11.72 -12.33
N HIS A 96 7.09 10.87 -12.01
CA HIS A 96 5.87 10.67 -12.79
C HIS A 96 4.61 11.20 -12.09
N LEU A 97 4.76 11.82 -10.93
CA LEU A 97 3.68 12.55 -10.26
C LEU A 97 3.55 13.92 -10.93
N GLU A 98 2.44 14.13 -11.64
CA GLU A 98 2.06 15.42 -12.24
C GLU A 98 1.33 16.32 -11.24
#